data_AF-A0A3C0AWY4-F1
#
_entry.id   AF-A0A3C0AWY4-F1
#
_cell.length_a   1.000
_cell.length_b   1.000
_cell.length_c   1.000
_cell.angle_alpha   90.00
_cell.angle_beta   90.00
_cell.angle_gamma   90.00
#
_symmetry.space_group_name_H-M   'P 1'
#
loop_
_entity.id
_entity.type
_entity.pdbx_description
1 polymer ?
#
loop_
_entity_poly.entity_id
_entity_poly.type
_entity_poly.pdbx_seq_one_letter_code
_entity_poly.pdbx_strand_id
1 'polypeptide(L)'
;MGNFNRRQDADDLTDYVNNGWLSSAEFDGPTFLWNHMIREASQEDAEQRNDVPVAGLSDANTVISMPMQWYFDGLASMVPTAERTEGGVEIPRMDMPTFRLDSQALSGVDAVVGNAVVSTRWLDAVGNLAKAVEMTARFVGNVADRDNEGFDYLKDLIQTVRVYVDAVACNADPMTGEQALRMITQVACNDDFRLNAMQMVELLSCGLSFAQWDDTRMFAYDALNKGLEAMGDFMAKHPAAGDSGGSRTGAKADPEQAAGQLSSDDLHNLAMLDPALLSDKEIAQTAGDQFEHAVQFLRHDLMRISGDADEADAFLRDHHDSEPLADAYAARLIAAERWQDLLNFVDLVERDAP
;
A
#
# COMPACT_ATOMS: atom_id res chain seq x y z
N MET A 1 -17.20 -17.59 27.79
CA MET A 1 -17.52 -18.58 26.74
C MET A 1 -18.90 -18.25 26.21
N GLY A 2 -18.96 -17.53 25.09
CA GLY A 2 -20.20 -17.19 24.43
C GLY A 2 -20.91 -18.46 23.95
N ASN A 3 -22.24 -18.47 24.04
CA ASN A 3 -23.06 -19.62 23.69
C ASN A 3 -23.08 -19.75 22.15
N PHE A 4 -22.19 -20.57 21.58
CA PHE A 4 -22.14 -20.88 20.15
C PHE A 4 -23.47 -21.50 19.71
N ASN A 5 -24.29 -20.72 18.99
CA ASN A 5 -25.54 -21.22 18.43
C ASN A 5 -25.27 -21.75 17.02
N ARG A 6 -24.71 -22.96 16.93
CA ARG A 6 -24.32 -23.63 15.67
C ARG A 6 -25.40 -23.63 14.58
N ARG A 7 -26.68 -23.51 14.95
CA ARG A 7 -27.78 -23.39 13.99
C ARG A 7 -27.81 -22.01 13.33
N GLN A 8 -27.66 -20.95 14.12
CA GLN A 8 -27.59 -19.60 13.61
C GLN A 8 -26.36 -19.43 12.72
N ASP A 9 -25.20 -19.92 13.15
CA ASP A 9 -23.96 -19.83 12.37
C ASP A 9 -24.08 -20.59 11.02
N ALA A 10 -24.75 -21.74 11.02
CA ALA A 10 -25.01 -22.51 9.80
C ALA A 10 -26.03 -21.81 8.89
N ASP A 11 -27.06 -21.18 9.45
CA ASP A 11 -28.04 -20.40 8.69
C ASP A 11 -27.37 -19.14 8.09
N ASP A 12 -26.51 -18.47 8.84
CA ASP A 12 -25.74 -17.28 8.40
C ASP A 12 -24.73 -17.65 7.30
N LEU A 13 -24.02 -18.76 7.44
CA LEU A 13 -23.15 -19.28 6.38
C LEU A 13 -23.96 -19.64 5.14
N THR A 14 -25.11 -20.28 5.31
CA THR A 14 -26.01 -20.65 4.20
C THR A 14 -26.52 -19.40 3.48
N ASP A 15 -26.84 -18.34 4.19
CA ASP A 15 -27.25 -17.06 3.61
C ASP A 15 -26.10 -16.38 2.86
N TYR A 16 -24.90 -16.35 3.46
CA TYR A 16 -23.69 -15.82 2.82
C TYR A 16 -23.35 -16.53 1.50
N VAL A 17 -23.52 -17.86 1.44
CA VAL A 17 -23.27 -18.66 0.23
C VAL A 17 -24.32 -18.41 -0.84
N ASN A 18 -25.60 -18.41 -0.47
CA ASN A 18 -26.70 -18.38 -1.44
C ASN A 18 -27.06 -16.97 -1.90
N ASN A 19 -26.89 -15.97 -1.04
CA ASN A 19 -27.32 -14.59 -1.27
C ASN A 19 -26.19 -13.56 -1.11
N GLY A 20 -25.00 -13.98 -0.66
CA GLY A 20 -23.85 -13.10 -0.48
C GLY A 20 -22.98 -12.96 -1.72
N TRP A 21 -21.85 -12.29 -1.55
CA TRP A 21 -20.91 -11.93 -2.62
C TRP A 21 -20.36 -13.14 -3.40
N LEU A 22 -20.31 -14.32 -2.76
CA LEU A 22 -19.90 -15.60 -3.38
C LEU A 22 -20.77 -16.02 -4.59
N SER A 23 -22.03 -15.58 -4.63
CA SER A 23 -22.97 -15.90 -5.70
C SER A 23 -22.81 -15.01 -6.95
N SER A 24 -21.98 -13.97 -6.86
CA SER A 24 -21.70 -13.08 -8.00
C SER A 24 -20.76 -13.76 -9.01
N ALA A 25 -20.95 -13.48 -10.30
CA ALA A 25 -20.03 -13.92 -11.35
C ALA A 25 -18.61 -13.32 -11.24
N GLU A 26 -18.39 -12.48 -10.23
CA GLU A 26 -17.16 -11.72 -9.97
C GLU A 26 -16.29 -12.34 -8.88
N PHE A 27 -16.81 -13.31 -8.14
CA PHE A 27 -16.10 -13.95 -7.03
C PHE A 27 -14.85 -14.74 -7.48
N ASP A 28 -14.81 -15.15 -8.76
CA ASP A 28 -13.62 -15.77 -9.36
C ASP A 28 -12.48 -14.77 -9.65
N GLY A 29 -12.70 -13.48 -9.41
CA GLY A 29 -11.75 -12.40 -9.61
C GLY A 29 -10.71 -12.22 -8.50
N PRO A 30 -9.88 -11.17 -8.59
CA PRO A 30 -9.00 -10.72 -7.50
C PRO A 30 -9.80 -10.44 -6.22
N THR A 31 -9.15 -10.59 -5.06
CA THR A 31 -9.84 -10.66 -3.77
C THR A 31 -9.47 -9.53 -2.83
N PHE A 32 -8.26 -8.97 -2.92
CA PHE A 32 -7.71 -8.15 -1.84
C PHE A 32 -7.52 -6.69 -2.22
N LEU A 33 -6.74 -6.43 -3.27
CA LEU A 33 -6.34 -5.09 -3.65
C LEU A 33 -7.18 -4.61 -4.82
N TRP A 34 -7.49 -5.43 -5.82
CA TRP A 34 -8.29 -4.98 -6.96
C TRP A 34 -9.74 -5.43 -6.84
N ASN A 35 -10.69 -4.55 -7.18
CA ASN A 35 -12.11 -4.87 -7.28
C ASN A 35 -12.77 -4.18 -8.49
N HIS A 36 -13.97 -4.62 -8.86
CA HIS A 36 -14.72 -4.08 -9.99
C HIS A 36 -15.03 -2.59 -9.83
N MET A 37 -15.15 -2.08 -8.59
CA MET A 37 -15.42 -0.67 -8.31
C MET A 37 -14.35 0.26 -8.91
N ILE A 38 -13.09 -0.17 -8.98
CA ILE A 38 -12.03 0.60 -9.67
C ILE A 38 -12.36 0.75 -11.15
N ARG A 39 -12.79 -0.33 -11.80
CA ARG A 39 -13.16 -0.34 -13.22
C ARG A 39 -14.44 0.48 -13.46
N GLU A 40 -15.44 0.37 -12.60
CA GLU A 40 -16.67 1.15 -12.69
C GLU A 40 -16.39 2.64 -12.57
N ALA A 41 -15.66 3.06 -11.53
CA ALA A 41 -15.28 4.47 -11.36
C ALA A 41 -14.46 4.99 -12.55
N SER A 42 -13.53 4.17 -13.05
CA SER A 42 -12.71 4.49 -14.23
C SER A 42 -13.57 4.72 -15.48
N GLN A 43 -14.62 3.93 -15.67
CA GLN A 43 -15.57 4.05 -16.78
C GLN A 43 -16.52 5.24 -16.62
N GLU A 44 -17.03 5.49 -15.41
CA GLU A 44 -17.86 6.67 -15.10
C GLU A 44 -17.12 7.97 -15.42
N ASP A 45 -15.84 8.04 -15.06
CA ASP A 45 -14.98 9.19 -15.37
C ASP A 45 -14.66 9.32 -16.86
N ALA A 46 -14.75 8.25 -17.65
CA ALA A 46 -14.33 8.24 -19.04
C ALA A 46 -15.11 9.26 -19.91
N GLU A 47 -16.39 9.51 -19.58
CA GLU A 47 -17.21 10.52 -20.27
C GLU A 47 -16.74 11.96 -20.01
N GLN A 48 -16.02 12.19 -18.91
CA GLN A 48 -15.54 13.51 -18.50
C GLN A 48 -14.09 13.77 -18.95
N ARG A 49 -13.35 12.71 -19.33
CA ARG A 49 -11.96 12.83 -19.81
C ARG A 49 -11.91 13.34 -21.25
N ASN A 50 -11.02 14.31 -21.48
CA ASN A 50 -10.86 14.96 -22.78
C ASN A 50 -9.37 15.20 -23.08
N ASP A 51 -9.00 15.44 -24.34
CA ASP A 51 -7.64 15.90 -24.68
C ASP A 51 -7.46 17.37 -24.28
N VAL A 52 -7.31 17.58 -22.98
CA VAL A 52 -7.03 18.89 -22.38
C VAL A 52 -5.57 18.98 -21.92
N PRO A 53 -4.95 20.16 -22.05
CA PRO A 53 -3.60 20.37 -21.55
C PRO A 53 -3.47 20.05 -20.06
N VAL A 54 -2.35 19.42 -19.73
CA VAL A 54 -1.93 19.19 -18.36
C VAL A 54 -0.79 20.16 -18.04
N ALA A 55 -0.75 20.70 -16.82
CA ALA A 55 0.36 21.55 -16.39
C ALA A 55 1.69 20.81 -16.55
N GLY A 56 2.73 21.48 -17.06
CA GLY A 56 4.06 20.89 -17.14
C GLY A 56 4.57 20.51 -15.75
N LEU A 57 5.37 19.45 -15.64
CA LEU A 57 5.79 18.89 -14.35
C LEU A 57 6.48 19.91 -13.43
N SER A 58 7.24 20.85 -14.00
CA SER A 58 7.87 21.96 -13.25
C SER A 58 6.84 22.93 -12.66
N ASP A 59 5.79 23.23 -13.41
CA ASP A 59 4.71 24.11 -12.96
C ASP A 59 3.88 23.40 -11.89
N ALA A 60 3.54 22.12 -12.11
CA ALA A 60 2.87 21.28 -11.13
C ALA A 60 3.63 21.22 -9.80
N ASN A 61 4.95 20.98 -9.85
CA ASN A 61 5.82 21.01 -8.66
C ASN A 61 5.78 22.36 -7.94
N THR A 62 5.74 23.47 -8.67
CA THR A 62 5.66 24.81 -8.08
C THR A 62 4.31 25.06 -7.42
N VAL A 63 3.22 24.67 -8.08
CA VAL A 63 1.85 24.82 -7.59
C VAL A 63 1.63 24.00 -6.32
N ILE A 64 2.17 22.77 -6.26
CA ILE A 64 2.08 21.92 -5.06
C ILE A 64 2.98 22.44 -3.94
N SER A 65 4.23 22.79 -4.23
CA SER A 65 5.21 23.11 -3.18
C SER A 65 4.92 24.42 -2.46
N MET A 66 4.33 25.41 -3.14
CA MET A 66 4.16 26.75 -2.59
C MET A 66 3.22 26.80 -1.35
N PRO A 67 2.01 26.21 -1.36
CA PRO A 67 1.16 26.16 -0.16
C PRO A 67 1.78 25.35 0.99
N MET A 68 2.46 24.23 0.69
CA MET A 68 3.16 23.43 1.69
C MET A 68 4.29 24.24 2.37
N GLN A 69 5.04 25.01 1.59
CA GLN A 69 6.09 25.88 2.11
C GLN A 69 5.52 26.98 3.01
N TRP A 70 4.42 27.62 2.60
CA TRP A 70 3.75 28.64 3.42
C TRP A 70 3.22 28.08 4.74
N TYR A 71 2.74 26.84 4.74
CA TYR A 71 2.35 26.15 5.96
C TYR A 71 3.52 26.06 6.95
N PHE A 72 4.67 25.55 6.51
CA PHE A 72 5.86 25.44 7.37
C PHE A 72 6.44 26.80 7.77
N ASP A 73 6.46 27.78 6.87
CA ASP A 73 6.87 29.16 7.19
C ASP A 73 5.96 29.79 8.26
N GLY A 74 4.65 29.53 8.17
CA GLY A 74 3.67 29.92 9.16
C GLY A 74 3.95 29.29 10.52
N LEU A 75 4.20 27.98 10.56
CA LEU A 75 4.58 27.27 11.78
C LEU A 75 5.87 27.84 12.39
N ALA A 76 6.91 28.08 11.57
CA ALA A 76 8.17 28.65 12.04
C ALA A 76 8.01 30.04 12.68
N SER A 77 6.98 30.79 12.30
CA SER A 77 6.70 32.10 12.89
C SER A 77 6.03 32.02 14.27
N MET A 78 5.44 30.87 14.61
CA MET A 78 4.65 30.68 15.83
C MET A 78 5.30 29.73 16.84
N VAL A 79 6.10 28.78 16.37
CA VAL A 79 6.74 27.75 17.21
C VAL A 79 8.15 28.20 17.60
N PRO A 80 8.44 28.47 18.88
CA PRO A 80 9.74 29.02 19.31
C PRO A 80 10.94 28.10 19.05
N THR A 81 10.72 26.79 18.96
CA THR A 81 11.75 25.77 18.71
C THR A 81 11.97 25.49 17.22
N ALA A 82 11.32 26.26 16.34
CA ALA A 82 11.51 26.13 14.90
C ALA A 82 12.89 26.67 14.47
N GLU A 83 13.63 25.86 13.72
CA GLU A 83 14.90 26.24 13.11
C GLU A 83 14.76 26.30 11.59
N ARG A 84 15.29 27.37 10.99
CA ARG A 84 15.37 27.52 9.54
C ARG A 84 16.72 26.97 9.07
N THR A 85 16.69 25.89 8.31
CA THR A 85 17.86 25.26 7.70
C THR A 85 17.87 25.49 6.18
N GLU A 86 18.95 25.11 5.50
CA GLU A 86 18.99 25.15 4.02
C GLU A 86 17.94 24.20 3.40
N GLY A 87 17.51 23.17 4.13
CA GLY A 87 16.51 22.18 3.71
C GLY A 87 15.05 22.56 4.01
N GLY A 88 14.81 23.66 4.75
CA GLY A 88 13.46 24.12 5.08
C GLY A 88 13.31 24.53 6.54
N VAL A 89 12.15 24.24 7.11
CA VAL A 89 11.83 24.50 8.51
C VAL A 89 11.85 23.18 9.25
N GLU A 90 12.70 23.08 10.28
CA GLU A 90 12.76 21.94 11.18
C GLU A 90 12.09 22.31 12.50
N ILE A 91 11.14 21.48 12.95
CA ILE A 91 10.44 21.65 14.22
C ILE A 91 10.43 20.29 14.91
N PRO A 92 10.86 20.19 16.19
CA PRO A 92 10.71 18.96 16.95
C PRO A 92 9.26 18.48 16.95
N ARG A 93 9.01 17.20 16.65
CA ARG A 93 7.65 16.66 16.46
C ARG A 93 6.73 16.86 17.68
N MET A 94 7.31 16.89 18.88
CA MET A 94 6.60 17.19 20.14
C MET A 94 6.07 18.63 20.21
N ASP A 95 6.78 19.58 19.61
CA ASP A 95 6.42 21.01 19.61
C ASP A 95 5.56 21.39 18.40
N MET A 96 5.50 20.50 17.39
CA MET A 96 4.74 20.73 16.17
C MET A 96 3.22 20.65 16.43
N PRO A 97 2.46 21.70 16.07
CA PRO A 97 0.99 21.67 16.12
C PRO A 97 0.44 20.52 15.27
N THR A 98 -0.70 19.97 15.69
CA THR A 98 -1.40 18.94 14.90
C THR A 98 -1.80 19.53 13.55
N PHE A 99 -1.43 18.83 12.47
CA PHE A 99 -1.83 19.20 11.12
C PHE A 99 -3.35 19.15 10.96
N ARG A 100 -3.90 20.09 10.19
CA ARG A 100 -5.32 20.15 9.83
C ARG A 100 -5.44 20.39 8.33
N LEU A 101 -6.31 19.64 7.67
CA LEU A 101 -6.53 19.72 6.22
C LEU A 101 -7.06 21.09 5.79
N ASP A 102 -7.82 21.76 6.67
CA ASP A 102 -8.36 23.10 6.44
C ASP A 102 -7.29 24.21 6.35
N SER A 103 -6.04 23.90 6.71
CA SER A 103 -4.87 24.79 6.57
C SER A 103 -4.53 25.17 5.13
N GLN A 104 -5.14 24.49 4.14
CA GLN A 104 -4.87 24.66 2.71
C GLN A 104 -3.44 24.28 2.27
N ALA A 105 -2.66 23.60 3.12
CA ALA A 105 -1.30 23.17 2.77
C ALA A 105 -1.28 22.23 1.55
N LEU A 106 -2.35 21.48 1.32
CA LEU A 106 -2.51 20.52 0.21
C LEU A 106 -3.31 21.08 -0.98
N SER A 107 -3.72 22.35 -0.97
CA SER A 107 -4.58 22.91 -2.03
C SER A 107 -3.93 22.89 -3.42
N GLY A 108 -2.59 22.93 -3.47
CA GLY A 108 -1.84 22.80 -4.72
C GLY A 108 -1.91 21.39 -5.31
N VAL A 109 -2.04 20.36 -4.46
CA VAL A 109 -2.26 18.98 -4.88
C VAL A 109 -3.63 18.86 -5.55
N ASP A 110 -4.68 19.37 -4.92
CA ASP A 110 -6.05 19.34 -5.48
C ASP A 110 -6.12 19.99 -6.87
N ALA A 111 -5.44 21.13 -7.05
CA ALA A 111 -5.40 21.84 -8.33
C ALA A 111 -4.72 21.03 -9.44
N VAL A 112 -3.57 20.40 -9.12
CA VAL A 112 -2.80 19.61 -10.08
C VAL A 112 -3.52 18.30 -10.42
N VAL A 113 -4.04 17.61 -9.41
CA VAL A 113 -4.78 16.36 -9.56
C VAL A 113 -6.06 16.60 -10.35
N GLY A 114 -6.84 17.63 -10.01
CA GLY A 114 -8.06 17.99 -10.71
C GLY A 114 -7.84 18.30 -12.20
N ASN A 115 -6.70 18.90 -12.57
CA ASN A 115 -6.32 19.08 -13.98
C ASN A 115 -5.89 17.77 -14.66
N ALA A 116 -5.17 16.90 -13.95
CA ALA A 116 -4.65 15.66 -14.50
C ALA A 116 -5.77 14.63 -14.78
N VAL A 117 -6.69 14.42 -13.84
CA VAL A 117 -7.68 13.32 -13.89
C VAL A 117 -8.70 13.45 -15.03
N VAL A 118 -8.93 14.69 -15.51
CA VAL A 118 -9.84 14.98 -16.63
C VAL A 118 -9.15 14.95 -17.99
N SER A 119 -7.84 14.69 -18.04
CA SER A 119 -7.08 14.66 -19.29
C SER A 119 -6.99 13.24 -19.87
N THR A 120 -6.85 13.14 -21.19
CA THR A 120 -6.42 11.92 -21.88
C THR A 120 -4.94 12.00 -22.30
N ARG A 121 -4.20 13.03 -21.87
CA ARG A 121 -2.75 13.12 -22.03
C ARG A 121 -2.07 12.24 -20.98
N TRP A 122 -2.24 10.92 -21.17
CA TRP A 122 -1.96 9.89 -20.17
C TRP A 122 -0.62 10.06 -19.47
N LEU A 123 0.46 10.21 -20.24
CA LEU A 123 1.80 10.28 -19.69
C LEU A 123 2.03 11.53 -18.85
N ASP A 124 1.63 12.71 -19.34
CA ASP A 124 1.78 13.98 -18.64
C ASP A 124 0.91 14.01 -17.36
N ALA A 125 -0.33 13.53 -17.46
CA ALA A 125 -1.24 13.42 -16.34
C ALA A 125 -0.71 12.46 -15.25
N VAL A 126 -0.25 11.26 -15.62
CA VAL A 126 0.35 10.33 -14.66
C VAL A 126 1.62 10.92 -14.05
N GLY A 127 2.43 11.66 -14.79
CA GLY A 127 3.57 12.38 -14.24
C GLY A 127 3.18 13.36 -13.13
N ASN A 128 2.09 14.10 -13.33
CA ASN A 128 1.55 15.01 -12.32
C ASN A 128 0.92 14.29 -11.12
N LEU A 129 0.18 13.20 -11.36
CA LEU A 129 -0.39 12.36 -10.29
C LEU A 129 0.71 11.72 -9.44
N ALA A 130 1.76 11.19 -10.08
CA ALA A 130 2.93 10.64 -9.40
C ALA A 130 3.60 11.70 -8.53
N LYS A 131 3.79 12.92 -9.06
CA LYS A 131 4.36 14.06 -8.31
C LYS A 131 3.49 14.47 -7.12
N ALA A 132 2.17 14.53 -7.32
CA ALA A 132 1.21 14.82 -6.26
C ALA A 132 1.30 13.80 -5.11
N VAL A 133 1.32 12.51 -5.43
CA VAL A 133 1.46 11.43 -4.45
C VAL A 133 2.81 11.52 -3.71
N GLU A 134 3.92 11.69 -4.43
CA GLU A 134 5.25 11.83 -3.85
C GLU A 134 5.33 13.00 -2.85
N MET A 135 4.85 14.17 -3.26
CA MET A 135 4.91 15.37 -2.43
C MET A 135 3.96 15.29 -1.23
N THR A 136 2.79 14.67 -1.41
CA THR A 136 1.84 14.43 -0.31
C THR A 136 2.42 13.48 0.72
N ALA A 137 3.00 12.34 0.31
CA ALA A 137 3.63 11.39 1.22
C ALA A 137 4.78 12.04 2.00
N ARG A 138 5.64 12.81 1.32
CA ARG A 138 6.71 13.57 1.97
C ARG A 138 6.16 14.61 2.96
N PHE A 139 5.12 15.34 2.58
CA PHE A 139 4.50 16.33 3.45
C PHE A 139 3.91 15.69 4.71
N VAL A 140 3.12 14.62 4.56
CA VAL A 140 2.51 13.88 5.67
C VAL A 140 3.58 13.31 6.61
N GLY A 141 4.69 12.80 6.07
CA GLY A 141 5.82 12.32 6.87
C GLY A 141 6.50 13.41 7.71
N ASN A 142 6.39 14.67 7.32
CA ASN A 142 7.03 15.82 7.97
C ASN A 142 6.08 16.66 8.84
N VAL A 143 4.80 16.29 8.95
CA VAL A 143 3.84 16.97 9.84
C VAL A 143 3.42 16.09 11.01
N ALA A 144 2.93 16.73 12.08
CA ALA A 144 2.32 16.01 13.20
C ALA A 144 0.85 15.70 12.90
N ASP A 145 0.60 14.65 12.13
CA ASP A 145 -0.73 14.22 11.73
C ASP A 145 -1.43 13.34 12.77
N ARG A 146 -1.72 13.90 13.96
CA ARG A 146 -2.26 13.13 15.09
C ARG A 146 -3.71 12.66 14.90
N ASP A 147 -4.45 13.37 14.05
CA ASP A 147 -5.85 13.07 13.74
C ASP A 147 -5.99 12.25 12.43
N ASN A 148 -4.87 11.86 11.80
CA ASN A 148 -4.79 11.15 10.52
C ASN A 148 -5.44 11.86 9.31
N GLU A 149 -5.74 13.16 9.39
CA GLU A 149 -6.36 13.90 8.28
C GLU A 149 -5.44 13.92 7.03
N GLY A 150 -4.11 14.01 7.23
CA GLY A 150 -3.14 13.98 6.13
C GLY A 150 -2.97 12.58 5.54
N PHE A 151 -2.93 11.56 6.38
CA PHE A 151 -2.83 10.16 5.97
C PHE A 151 -4.08 9.69 5.22
N ASP A 152 -5.28 10.05 5.69
CA ASP A 152 -6.53 9.77 4.99
C ASP A 152 -6.58 10.46 3.62
N TYR A 153 -6.13 11.72 3.54
CA TYR A 153 -5.98 12.42 2.25
C TYR A 153 -5.02 11.67 1.29
N LEU A 154 -3.88 11.17 1.79
CA LEU A 154 -2.94 10.39 0.98
C LEU A 154 -3.58 9.10 0.44
N LYS A 155 -4.39 8.41 1.25
CA LYS A 155 -5.12 7.20 0.81
C LYS A 155 -6.13 7.51 -0.29
N ASP A 156 -6.91 8.57 -0.12
CA ASP A 156 -7.88 9.01 -1.13
C ASP A 156 -7.19 9.42 -2.45
N LEU A 157 -6.03 10.07 -2.34
CA LEU A 157 -5.20 10.41 -3.48
C LEU A 157 -4.67 9.15 -4.20
N ILE A 158 -4.16 8.16 -3.46
CA ILE A 158 -3.74 6.88 -4.04
C ILE A 158 -4.90 6.21 -4.76
N GLN A 159 -6.09 6.19 -4.16
CA GLN A 159 -7.28 5.61 -4.81
C GLN A 159 -7.64 6.34 -6.11
N THR A 160 -7.55 7.67 -6.13
CA THR A 160 -7.73 8.48 -7.35
C THR A 160 -6.73 8.10 -8.43
N VAL A 161 -5.46 7.90 -8.06
CA VAL A 161 -4.42 7.45 -8.99
C VAL A 161 -4.71 6.05 -9.52
N ARG A 162 -5.16 5.12 -8.68
CA ARG A 162 -5.50 3.75 -9.10
C ARG A 162 -6.61 3.74 -10.14
N VAL A 163 -7.67 4.52 -9.92
CA VAL A 163 -8.77 4.69 -10.88
C VAL A 163 -8.27 5.28 -12.20
N TYR A 164 -7.43 6.33 -12.14
CA TYR A 164 -6.90 6.94 -13.36
C TYR A 164 -5.94 6.00 -14.12
N VAL A 165 -5.10 5.24 -13.41
CA VAL A 165 -4.17 4.28 -14.02
C VAL A 165 -4.92 3.09 -14.62
N ASP A 166 -6.06 2.67 -14.07
CA ASP A 166 -6.95 1.72 -14.74
C ASP A 166 -7.42 2.26 -16.11
N ALA A 167 -7.81 3.53 -16.17
CA ALA A 167 -8.18 4.17 -17.44
C ALA A 167 -7.00 4.21 -18.43
N VAL A 168 -5.78 4.48 -17.95
CA VAL A 168 -4.56 4.42 -18.78
C VAL A 168 -4.38 3.00 -19.33
N ALA A 169 -4.50 1.98 -18.49
CA ALA A 169 -4.31 0.59 -18.90
C ALA A 169 -5.34 0.16 -19.95
N CYS A 170 -6.58 0.66 -19.86
CA CYS A 170 -7.64 0.36 -20.83
C CYS A 170 -7.51 1.08 -22.17
N ASN A 171 -6.91 2.28 -22.20
CA ASN A 171 -7.06 3.21 -23.33
C ASN A 171 -5.74 3.69 -23.95
N ALA A 172 -4.63 3.66 -23.22
CA ALA A 172 -3.33 4.06 -23.74
C ALA A 172 -2.72 2.95 -24.59
N ASP A 173 -1.85 3.32 -25.52
CA ASP A 173 -1.01 2.34 -26.19
C ASP A 173 -0.02 1.70 -25.18
N PRO A 174 0.44 0.45 -25.39
CA PRO A 174 1.28 -0.25 -24.43
C PRO A 174 2.55 0.49 -24.01
N MET A 175 3.17 1.23 -24.93
CA MET A 175 4.40 2.00 -24.65
C MET A 175 4.12 3.16 -23.68
N THR A 176 3.01 3.88 -23.89
CA THR A 176 2.55 4.92 -22.96
C THR A 176 2.16 4.32 -21.61
N GLY A 177 1.44 3.20 -21.62
CA GLY A 177 1.04 2.47 -20.41
C GLY A 177 2.22 2.01 -19.56
N GLU A 178 3.24 1.41 -20.18
CA GLU A 178 4.47 0.98 -19.50
C GLU A 178 5.17 2.16 -18.81
N GLN A 179 5.34 3.27 -19.53
CA GLN A 179 6.02 4.44 -19.00
C GLN A 179 5.22 5.08 -17.85
N ALA A 180 3.90 5.13 -17.97
CA ALA A 180 3.00 5.59 -16.91
C ALA A 180 3.15 4.72 -15.65
N LEU A 181 3.01 3.39 -15.76
CA LEU A 181 3.13 2.50 -14.60
C LEU A 181 4.51 2.58 -13.96
N ARG A 182 5.57 2.75 -14.77
CA ARG A 182 6.93 2.93 -14.25
C ARG A 182 7.08 4.18 -13.40
N MET A 183 6.43 5.30 -13.75
CA MET A 183 6.47 6.52 -12.92
C MET A 183 5.81 6.29 -11.55
N ILE A 184 4.68 5.60 -11.53
CA ILE A 184 3.99 5.23 -10.28
C ILE A 184 4.85 4.27 -9.44
N THR A 185 5.42 3.26 -10.07
CA THR A 185 6.31 2.29 -9.40
C THR A 185 7.53 2.98 -8.78
N GLN A 186 8.12 3.96 -9.48
CA GLN A 186 9.23 4.74 -8.94
C GLN A 186 8.83 5.48 -7.67
N VAL A 187 7.67 6.14 -7.65
CA VAL A 187 7.16 6.82 -6.46
C VAL A 187 6.89 5.83 -5.33
N ALA A 188 6.25 4.69 -5.61
CA ALA A 188 5.99 3.66 -4.60
C ALA A 188 7.28 3.14 -3.94
N CYS A 189 8.38 3.03 -4.69
CA CYS A 189 9.66 2.52 -4.20
C CYS A 189 10.57 3.58 -3.55
N ASN A 190 10.13 4.84 -3.44
CA ASN A 190 10.88 5.93 -2.82
C ASN A 190 10.88 5.84 -1.28
N ASP A 191 11.79 6.58 -0.65
CA ASP A 191 11.96 6.57 0.81
C ASP A 191 10.70 7.01 1.57
N ASP A 192 9.90 7.93 0.99
CA ASP A 192 8.66 8.44 1.57
C ASP A 192 7.59 7.32 1.80
N PHE A 193 7.67 6.22 1.04
CA PHE A 193 6.74 5.08 1.11
C PHE A 193 7.31 3.85 1.82
N ARG A 194 8.63 3.75 2.00
CA ARG A 194 9.25 2.57 2.63
C ARG A 194 8.84 2.38 4.09
N LEU A 195 8.50 3.47 4.78
CA LEU A 195 7.97 3.44 6.14
C LEU A 195 6.44 3.25 6.17
N ASN A 196 5.77 3.29 5.02
CA ASN A 196 4.33 3.13 4.83
C ASN A 196 4.07 1.96 3.88
N ALA A 197 4.50 0.78 4.29
CA ALA A 197 4.50 -0.45 3.47
C ALA A 197 3.14 -0.79 2.84
N MET A 198 2.05 -0.55 3.56
CA MET A 198 0.70 -0.76 3.04
C MET A 198 0.41 0.17 1.84
N GLN A 199 0.70 1.46 1.97
CA GLN A 199 0.48 2.46 0.91
C GLN A 199 1.42 2.22 -0.28
N MET A 200 2.64 1.73 -0.02
CA MET A 200 3.54 1.26 -1.08
C MET A 200 2.88 0.15 -1.91
N VAL A 201 2.32 -0.87 -1.27
CA VAL A 201 1.66 -1.99 -1.95
C VAL A 201 0.36 -1.56 -2.65
N GLU A 202 -0.44 -0.69 -2.02
CA GLU A 202 -1.63 -0.11 -2.66
C GLU A 202 -1.27 0.64 -3.95
N LEU A 203 -0.18 1.41 -3.95
CA LEU A 203 0.27 2.13 -5.13
C LEU A 203 0.83 1.18 -6.20
N LEU A 204 1.61 0.16 -5.81
CA LEU A 204 2.06 -0.90 -6.73
C LEU A 204 0.89 -1.67 -7.35
N SER A 205 -0.24 -1.79 -6.64
CA SER A 205 -1.45 -2.45 -7.15
C SER A 205 -2.06 -1.77 -8.37
N CYS A 206 -1.64 -0.54 -8.73
CA CYS A 206 -1.96 0.05 -10.04
C CYS A 206 -1.54 -0.87 -11.20
N GLY A 207 -0.53 -1.71 -11.02
CA GLY A 207 -0.11 -2.72 -11.99
C GLY A 207 -1.19 -3.78 -12.28
N LEU A 208 -2.11 -4.05 -11.35
CA LEU A 208 -3.13 -5.08 -11.50
C LEU A 208 -4.06 -4.82 -12.69
N SER A 209 -4.37 -3.56 -12.99
CA SER A 209 -5.14 -3.23 -14.18
C SER A 209 -4.44 -3.72 -15.46
N PHE A 210 -3.12 -3.55 -15.58
CA PHE A 210 -2.33 -4.00 -16.74
C PHE A 210 -2.18 -5.53 -16.85
N ALA A 211 -2.43 -6.27 -15.77
CA ALA A 211 -2.29 -7.73 -15.76
C ALA A 211 -3.36 -8.44 -16.62
N GLN A 212 -4.46 -7.74 -16.91
CA GLN A 212 -5.61 -8.26 -17.68
C GLN A 212 -5.29 -8.56 -19.14
N TRP A 213 -4.23 -7.97 -19.70
CA TRP A 213 -3.88 -8.10 -21.11
C TRP A 213 -2.53 -8.80 -21.29
N ASP A 214 -2.46 -9.72 -22.25
CA ASP A 214 -1.26 -10.53 -22.49
C ASP A 214 -0.01 -9.70 -22.84
N ASP A 215 -0.18 -8.56 -23.52
CA ASP A 215 0.90 -7.68 -23.96
C ASP A 215 1.43 -6.75 -22.86
N THR A 216 0.61 -6.45 -21.84
CA THR A 216 0.99 -5.55 -20.74
C THR A 216 1.17 -6.25 -19.39
N ARG A 217 0.82 -7.54 -19.27
CA ARG A 217 0.90 -8.29 -18.00
C ARG A 217 2.28 -8.27 -17.37
N MET A 218 3.34 -8.34 -18.18
CA MET A 218 4.72 -8.30 -17.68
C MET A 218 5.03 -7.00 -16.94
N PHE A 219 4.37 -5.89 -17.25
CA PHE A 219 4.59 -4.61 -16.57
C PHE A 219 4.20 -4.68 -15.08
N ALA A 220 3.14 -5.44 -14.77
CA ALA A 220 2.68 -5.63 -13.40
C ALA A 220 3.66 -6.49 -12.58
N TYR A 221 4.21 -7.55 -13.18
CA TYR A 221 5.26 -8.36 -12.57
C TYR A 221 6.56 -7.57 -12.37
N ASP A 222 6.94 -6.73 -13.34
CA ASP A 222 8.11 -5.86 -13.20
C ASP A 222 7.94 -4.83 -12.08
N ALA A 223 6.73 -4.27 -11.91
CA ALA A 223 6.42 -3.37 -10.81
C ALA A 223 6.52 -4.08 -9.45
N LEU A 224 5.95 -5.29 -9.34
CA LEU A 224 6.05 -6.14 -8.15
C LEU A 224 7.52 -6.45 -7.81
N ASN A 225 8.32 -6.88 -8.80
CA ASN A 225 9.73 -7.21 -8.60
C ASN A 225 10.54 -6.01 -8.12
N LYS A 226 10.32 -4.83 -8.71
CA LYS A 226 10.94 -3.58 -8.25
C LYS A 226 10.53 -3.20 -6.83
N GLY A 227 9.29 -3.49 -6.44
CA GLY A 227 8.82 -3.31 -5.06
C GLY A 227 9.58 -4.20 -4.08
N LEU A 228 9.70 -5.49 -4.41
CA LEU A 228 10.44 -6.48 -3.63
C LEU A 228 11.93 -6.09 -3.49
N GLU A 229 12.57 -5.68 -4.59
CA GLU A 229 13.96 -5.20 -4.59
C GLU A 229 14.13 -3.96 -3.71
N ALA A 230 13.26 -2.96 -3.85
CA ALA A 230 13.34 -1.72 -3.10
C ALA A 230 13.18 -1.94 -1.58
N MET A 231 12.25 -2.80 -1.16
CA MET A 231 12.08 -3.14 0.26
C MET A 231 13.24 -4.00 0.76
N GLY A 232 13.73 -4.94 -0.04
CA GLY A 232 14.92 -5.73 0.28
C GLY A 232 16.16 -4.84 0.53
N ASP A 233 16.40 -3.88 -0.37
CA ASP A 233 17.48 -2.89 -0.23
C ASP A 233 17.32 -2.00 1.01
N PHE A 234 16.09 -1.65 1.36
CA PHE A 234 15.78 -0.89 2.57
C PHE A 234 16.11 -1.69 3.83
N MET A 235 15.60 -2.92 3.94
CA MET A 235 15.88 -3.80 5.08
C MET A 235 17.38 -4.14 5.20
N ALA A 236 18.08 -4.33 4.07
CA ALA A 236 19.52 -4.62 4.06
C ALA A 236 20.38 -3.47 4.62
N LYS A 237 19.92 -2.22 4.50
CA LYS A 237 20.59 -1.05 5.12
C LYS A 237 20.40 -1.00 6.63
N HIS A 238 19.42 -1.73 7.17
CA HIS A 238 19.09 -1.79 8.60
C HIS A 238 19.10 -3.24 9.13
N PRO A 239 20.24 -3.96 9.07
CA PRO A 239 20.28 -5.40 9.35
C PRO A 239 19.89 -5.75 10.79
N ALA A 240 19.23 -6.90 10.94
CA ALA A 240 18.94 -7.49 12.24
C ALA A 240 20.23 -7.75 13.03
N ALA A 241 20.20 -7.52 14.35
CA ALA A 241 21.34 -7.79 15.22
C ALA A 241 21.55 -9.31 15.31
N GLY A 242 22.43 -9.83 14.45
CA GLY A 242 22.74 -11.26 14.37
C GLY A 242 23.60 -11.65 13.17
N ASP A 243 23.51 -10.92 12.05
CA ASP A 243 24.19 -11.32 10.80
C ASP A 243 25.44 -10.51 10.44
N SER A 244 26.09 -9.91 11.45
CA SER A 244 27.48 -9.47 11.27
C SER A 244 28.39 -10.70 11.28
N GLY A 245 28.55 -11.34 10.12
CA GLY A 245 29.56 -12.35 9.81
C GLY A 245 30.98 -11.80 9.96
N GLY A 246 31.38 -11.55 11.21
CA GLY A 246 32.71 -11.10 11.60
C GLY A 246 33.40 -12.18 12.41
N SER A 247 34.35 -12.87 11.78
CA SER A 247 35.33 -13.74 12.43
C SER A 247 35.83 -13.13 13.75
N ARG A 248 35.44 -13.72 14.88
CA ARG A 248 35.98 -13.38 16.21
C ARG A 248 36.64 -14.61 16.81
N THR A 249 37.95 -14.65 16.65
CA THR A 249 38.88 -15.37 17.51
C THR A 249 38.60 -15.05 18.99
N GLY A 250 38.64 -16.10 19.81
CA GLY A 250 38.26 -16.15 21.22
C GLY A 250 38.47 -14.90 22.08
N ALA A 251 37.38 -14.45 22.70
CA ALA A 251 37.38 -13.84 24.01
C ALA A 251 36.04 -14.19 24.69
N LYS A 252 36.11 -14.56 25.97
CA LYS A 252 35.01 -15.11 26.79
C LYS A 252 33.75 -14.24 26.73
N ALA A 253 32.60 -14.88 26.47
CA ALA A 253 31.29 -14.28 26.56
C ALA A 253 30.89 -14.08 28.04
N ASP A 254 30.53 -12.85 28.39
CA ASP A 254 29.75 -12.55 29.60
C ASP A 254 28.27 -12.91 29.33
N PRO A 255 27.53 -13.54 30.27
CA PRO A 255 26.18 -14.05 30.01
C PRO A 255 25.06 -13.00 30.05
N GLU A 256 25.36 -11.71 30.08
CA GLU A 256 24.40 -10.65 30.43
C GLU A 256 23.94 -9.75 29.26
N GLN A 257 24.19 -10.14 28.01
CA GLN A 257 23.76 -9.39 26.80
C GLN A 257 22.77 -10.16 25.90
N ALA A 258 22.02 -11.11 26.48
CA ALA A 258 20.90 -11.78 25.81
C ALA A 258 19.55 -11.25 26.34
N ALA A 259 19.44 -9.94 26.55
CA ALA A 259 18.20 -9.30 27.01
C ALA A 259 17.46 -8.64 25.82
N GLY A 260 16.34 -9.26 25.43
CA GLY A 260 15.19 -8.60 24.82
C GLY A 260 15.29 -8.23 23.34
N GLN A 261 15.24 -9.21 22.44
CA GLN A 261 14.60 -8.96 21.14
C GLN A 261 13.09 -9.06 21.36
N LEU A 262 12.37 -7.96 21.12
CA LEU A 262 10.91 -7.94 21.13
C LEU A 262 10.40 -8.79 19.97
N SER A 263 9.26 -9.46 20.15
CA SER A 263 8.58 -10.15 19.04
C SER A 263 8.06 -9.14 18.01
N SER A 264 7.74 -9.58 16.79
CA SER A 264 7.11 -8.70 15.78
C SER A 264 5.81 -8.09 16.31
N ASP A 265 5.02 -8.87 17.08
CA ASP A 265 3.80 -8.39 17.74
C ASP A 265 4.07 -7.32 18.80
N ASP A 266 5.13 -7.49 19.61
CA ASP A 266 5.50 -6.51 20.63
C ASP A 266 6.00 -5.19 19.98
N LEU A 267 6.74 -5.30 18.88
CA LEU A 267 7.17 -4.15 18.08
C LEU A 267 5.99 -3.44 17.43
N HIS A 268 5.02 -4.18 16.89
CA HIS A 268 3.80 -3.64 16.33
C HIS A 268 2.97 -2.89 17.39
N ASN A 269 2.82 -3.47 18.58
CA ASN A 269 2.12 -2.83 19.70
C ASN A 269 2.85 -1.57 20.21
N LEU A 270 4.19 -1.57 20.22
CA LEU A 270 4.99 -0.39 20.57
C LEU A 270 4.91 0.70 19.50
N ALA A 271 4.91 0.33 18.22
CA ALA A 271 4.67 1.24 17.10
C ALA A 271 3.30 1.94 17.23
N MET A 272 2.27 1.21 17.64
CA MET A 272 0.92 1.74 17.89
C MET A 272 0.85 2.68 19.10
N LEU A 273 1.68 2.47 20.13
CA LEU A 273 1.68 3.25 21.36
C LEU A 273 2.48 4.55 21.24
N ASP A 274 3.73 4.47 20.78
CA ASP A 274 4.58 5.61 20.48
C ASP A 274 5.73 5.19 19.55
N PRO A 275 5.65 5.50 18.24
CA PRO A 275 6.71 5.20 17.27
C PRO A 275 8.08 5.78 17.65
N ALA A 276 8.13 6.85 18.48
CA ALA A 276 9.40 7.44 18.93
C ALA A 276 10.18 6.55 19.92
N LEU A 277 9.54 5.49 20.44
CA LEU A 277 10.19 4.50 21.28
C LEU A 277 10.94 3.43 20.48
N LEU A 278 10.69 3.34 19.17
CA LEU A 278 11.36 2.39 18.30
C LEU A 278 12.66 2.98 17.76
N SER A 279 13.69 2.16 17.72
CA SER A 279 14.90 2.47 16.95
C SER A 279 14.59 2.45 15.45
N ASP A 280 15.35 3.21 14.64
CA ASP A 280 15.23 3.20 13.17
C ASP A 280 15.24 1.77 12.58
N LYS A 281 15.96 0.87 13.25
CA LYS A 281 16.03 -0.56 12.90
C LYS A 281 14.70 -1.27 13.13
N GLU A 282 14.09 -1.07 14.29
CA GLU A 282 12.81 -1.70 14.64
C GLU A 282 11.69 -1.19 13.73
N ILE A 283 11.71 0.10 13.41
CA ILE A 283 10.80 0.70 12.41
C ILE A 283 10.99 0.02 11.05
N ALA A 284 12.24 -0.16 10.60
CA ALA A 284 12.51 -0.80 9.32
C ALA A 284 12.08 -2.28 9.30
N GLN A 285 12.23 -2.99 10.42
CA GLN A 285 11.75 -4.38 10.57
C GLN A 285 10.22 -4.45 10.51
N THR A 286 9.52 -3.61 11.27
CA THR A 286 8.05 -3.57 11.24
C THR A 286 7.51 -3.22 9.84
N ALA A 287 8.14 -2.27 9.15
CA ALA A 287 7.76 -1.93 7.78
C ALA A 287 8.03 -3.09 6.80
N GLY A 288 9.15 -3.80 6.97
CA GLY A 288 9.48 -5.00 6.21
C GLY A 288 8.44 -6.11 6.37
N ASP A 289 8.08 -6.43 7.62
CA ASP A 289 7.08 -7.45 7.96
C ASP A 289 5.70 -7.08 7.38
N GLN A 290 5.29 -5.81 7.52
CA GLN A 290 4.04 -5.32 6.92
C GLN A 290 4.04 -5.44 5.40
N PHE A 291 5.17 -5.12 4.75
CA PHE A 291 5.31 -5.24 3.31
C PHE A 291 5.25 -6.70 2.86
N GLU A 292 5.93 -7.61 3.56
CA GLU A 292 5.91 -9.03 3.26
C GLU A 292 4.48 -9.60 3.33
N HIS A 293 3.70 -9.19 4.33
CA HIS A 293 2.30 -9.59 4.42
C HIS A 293 1.47 -8.98 3.27
N ALA A 294 1.55 -7.67 3.07
CA ALA A 294 0.73 -6.96 2.08
C ALA A 294 1.06 -7.40 0.64
N VAL A 295 2.32 -7.70 0.32
CA VAL A 295 2.72 -8.10 -1.03
C VAL A 295 2.18 -9.48 -1.42
N GLN A 296 1.83 -10.34 -0.44
CA GLN A 296 1.14 -11.60 -0.72
C GLN A 296 -0.23 -11.36 -1.36
N PHE A 297 -0.97 -10.35 -0.89
CA PHE A 297 -2.24 -9.93 -1.49
C PHE A 297 -2.07 -9.50 -2.95
N LEU A 298 -1.03 -8.71 -3.22
CA LEU A 298 -0.69 -8.26 -4.57
C LEU A 298 -0.32 -9.44 -5.49
N ARG A 299 0.46 -10.40 -4.99
CA ARG A 299 0.85 -11.60 -5.74
C ARG A 299 -0.35 -12.46 -6.10
N HIS A 300 -1.22 -12.73 -5.14
CA HIS A 300 -2.44 -13.48 -5.36
C HIS A 300 -3.31 -12.82 -6.43
N ASP A 301 -3.63 -11.53 -6.26
CA ASP A 301 -4.48 -10.82 -7.21
C ASP A 301 -3.85 -10.74 -8.59
N LEU A 302 -2.53 -10.60 -8.67
CA LEU A 302 -1.80 -10.61 -9.93
C LEU A 302 -1.92 -11.95 -10.66
N MET A 303 -1.73 -13.08 -9.98
CA MET A 303 -1.94 -14.41 -10.55
C MET A 303 -3.39 -14.58 -11.04
N ARG A 304 -4.36 -14.16 -10.21
CA ARG A 304 -5.78 -14.33 -10.54
C ARG A 304 -6.19 -13.52 -11.76
N ILE A 305 -5.82 -12.24 -11.81
CA ILE A 305 -6.12 -11.36 -12.95
C ILE A 305 -5.38 -11.82 -14.23
N SER A 306 -4.19 -12.40 -14.07
CA SER A 306 -3.43 -12.97 -15.19
C SER A 306 -4.06 -14.25 -15.77
N GLY A 307 -5.09 -14.79 -15.14
CA GLY A 307 -5.75 -16.03 -15.57
C GLY A 307 -5.12 -17.30 -14.99
N ASP A 308 -4.16 -17.19 -14.07
CA ASP A 308 -3.49 -18.32 -13.42
C ASP A 308 -4.25 -18.73 -12.15
N ALA A 309 -5.54 -19.07 -12.31
CA ALA A 309 -6.46 -19.34 -11.21
C ALA A 309 -6.02 -20.50 -10.31
N ASP A 310 -5.51 -21.58 -10.90
CA ASP A 310 -5.04 -22.76 -10.15
C ASP A 310 -3.80 -22.43 -9.30
N GLU A 311 -2.89 -21.59 -9.81
CA GLU A 311 -1.70 -21.15 -9.07
C GLU A 311 -2.09 -20.18 -7.95
N ALA A 312 -3.04 -19.28 -8.20
CA ALA A 312 -3.60 -18.41 -7.17
C ALA A 312 -4.27 -19.20 -6.04
N ASP A 313 -5.03 -20.25 -6.35
CA ASP A 313 -5.67 -21.11 -5.35
C ASP A 313 -4.65 -21.95 -4.57
N ALA A 314 -3.61 -22.45 -5.24
CA ALA A 314 -2.49 -23.12 -4.58
C ALA A 314 -1.76 -22.15 -3.63
N PHE A 315 -1.54 -20.90 -4.06
CA PHE A 315 -0.91 -19.87 -3.26
C PHE A 315 -1.68 -19.61 -1.97
N LEU A 316 -3.01 -19.45 -2.02
CA LEU A 316 -3.83 -19.23 -0.82
C LEU A 316 -3.74 -20.42 0.16
N ARG A 317 -3.82 -21.66 -0.36
CA ARG A 317 -3.69 -22.86 0.46
C ARG A 317 -2.33 -22.96 1.15
N ASP A 318 -1.27 -22.59 0.42
CA ASP A 318 0.10 -22.72 0.91
C ASP A 318 0.44 -21.62 1.96
N HIS A 319 -0.32 -20.51 1.99
CA HIS A 319 -0.19 -19.41 2.96
C HIS A 319 -1.40 -19.33 3.92
N HIS A 320 -1.86 -20.49 4.37
CA HIS A 320 -3.03 -20.63 5.25
C HIS A 320 -2.80 -20.17 6.70
N ASP A 321 -1.55 -19.85 7.04
CA ASP A 321 -1.14 -19.22 8.30
C ASP A 321 -1.58 -17.74 8.38
N SER A 322 -1.88 -17.13 7.24
CA SER A 322 -2.46 -15.79 7.15
C SER A 322 -3.98 -15.88 7.11
N GLU A 323 -4.66 -15.37 8.14
CA GLU A 323 -6.13 -15.39 8.26
C GLU A 323 -6.84 -14.86 6.99
N PRO A 324 -6.49 -13.70 6.39
CA PRO A 324 -7.14 -13.23 5.18
C PRO A 324 -6.98 -14.16 3.96
N LEU A 325 -5.82 -14.83 3.83
CA LEU A 325 -5.56 -15.75 2.72
C LEU A 325 -6.29 -17.09 2.93
N ALA A 326 -6.33 -17.58 4.16
CA ALA A 326 -7.07 -18.77 4.53
C ALA A 326 -8.58 -18.58 4.33
N ASP A 327 -9.12 -17.44 4.75
CA ASP A 327 -10.52 -17.08 4.57
C ASP A 327 -10.90 -17.00 3.08
N ALA A 328 -10.03 -16.39 2.27
CA ALA A 328 -10.22 -16.34 0.82
C ALA A 328 -10.25 -17.73 0.19
N TYR A 329 -9.37 -18.65 0.61
CA TYR A 329 -9.39 -20.02 0.10
C TYR A 329 -10.63 -20.79 0.55
N ALA A 330 -11.02 -20.65 1.82
CA ALA A 330 -12.21 -21.27 2.35
C ALA A 330 -13.46 -20.79 1.60
N ALA A 331 -13.60 -19.47 1.43
CA ALA A 331 -14.65 -18.86 0.62
C ALA A 331 -14.69 -19.45 -0.81
N ARG A 332 -13.53 -19.70 -1.42
CA ARG A 332 -13.45 -20.31 -2.76
C ARG A 332 -13.90 -21.75 -2.81
N LEU A 333 -13.48 -22.56 -1.86
CA LEU A 333 -13.94 -23.95 -1.76
C LEU A 333 -15.45 -24.01 -1.51
N ILE A 334 -15.98 -23.09 -0.71
CA ILE A 334 -17.41 -22.96 -0.44
C ILE A 334 -18.17 -22.60 -1.73
N ALA A 335 -17.74 -21.56 -2.45
CA ALA A 335 -18.39 -21.12 -3.68
C ALA A 335 -18.35 -22.19 -4.79
N ALA A 336 -17.27 -22.99 -4.84
CA ALA A 336 -17.13 -24.12 -5.76
C ALA A 336 -17.83 -25.41 -5.27
N GLU A 337 -18.53 -25.37 -4.14
CA GLU A 337 -19.17 -26.53 -3.49
C GLU A 337 -18.20 -27.70 -3.21
N ARG A 338 -16.90 -27.42 -3.01
CA ARG A 338 -15.84 -28.39 -2.74
C ARG A 338 -15.73 -28.73 -1.25
N TRP A 339 -16.82 -29.22 -0.68
CA TRP A 339 -16.96 -29.45 0.77
C TRP A 339 -15.90 -30.36 1.39
N GLN A 340 -15.50 -31.43 0.68
CA GLN A 340 -14.47 -32.34 1.19
C GLN A 340 -13.10 -31.67 1.26
N ASP A 341 -12.78 -30.84 0.28
CA ASP A 341 -11.52 -30.09 0.26
C ASP A 341 -11.53 -29.01 1.34
N LEU A 342 -12.68 -28.39 1.60
CA LEU A 342 -12.85 -27.44 2.70
C LEU A 342 -12.59 -28.10 4.06
N LEU A 343 -13.15 -29.29 4.30
CA LEU A 343 -12.90 -30.03 5.54
C LEU A 343 -11.41 -30.37 5.70
N ASN A 344 -10.77 -30.86 4.63
CA ASN A 344 -9.33 -31.15 4.64
C ASN A 344 -8.49 -29.88 4.89
N PHE A 345 -8.95 -28.73 4.39
CA PHE A 345 -8.29 -27.44 4.60
C PHE A 345 -8.47 -26.92 6.02
N VAL A 346 -9.66 -27.05 6.61
CA VAL A 346 -9.89 -26.72 8.03
C VAL A 346 -9.00 -27.57 8.93
N ASP A 347 -8.92 -28.88 8.69
CA ASP A 347 -8.02 -29.78 9.43
C ASP A 347 -6.53 -29.36 9.28
N LEU A 348 -6.15 -28.79 8.13
CA LEU A 348 -4.81 -28.25 7.90
C LEU A 348 -4.56 -26.99 8.73
N VAL A 349 -5.49 -26.02 8.68
CA VAL A 349 -5.40 -24.76 9.43
C VAL A 349 -5.37 -25.01 10.93
N GLU A 350 -6.29 -25.84 11.46
CA GLU A 350 -6.34 -26.18 12.90
C GLU A 350 -5.06 -26.88 13.38
N ARG A 351 -4.36 -27.61 12.50
CA ARG A 351 -3.10 -28.28 12.85
C ARG A 351 -1.95 -27.29 12.96
N ASP A 352 -1.86 -26.36 12.03
CA ASP A 352 -0.69 -25.48 11.86
C ASP A 352 -0.86 -24.13 12.61
N ALA A 353 -2.10 -23.75 12.96
CA ALA A 353 -2.45 -22.59 13.79
C ALA A 353 -3.57 -22.94 14.82
N PRO A 354 -3.25 -23.67 15.90
CA PRO A 354 -4.23 -24.25 16.84
C PRO A 354 -4.86 -23.28 17.86
#